data_AF-A0AAV9UX71-F1
#
_entry.id   AF-A0AAV9UX71-F1
#
_cell.length_a   1.000
_cell.length_b   1.000
_cell.length_c   1.000
_cell.angle_alpha   90.00
_cell.angle_beta   90.00
_cell.angle_gamma   90.00
#
_symmetry.space_group_name_H-M   'P 1'
#
loop_
_entity.id
_entity.type
_entity.pdbx_description
1 polymer ?
#
loop_
_entity_poly.entity_id
_entity_poly.type
_entity_poly.pdbx_seq_one_letter_code
_entity_poly.pdbx_strand_id
1 'polypeptide(L)'
;MSYSLYIITYDRGTHWETGRVKAYHWTFLIELSSSTGLKHQLRGMPGAYYYSGPEAIDPRNEEPGRSVIINHKNSKGNGGDDDEEEEEEEVPVVNGADGEEAATQIVIAKLEIGSVDESRLGDFEKACREAYVEKEEVEGGEGGWNCQNWCIGVLEGLKEKDMGKDVWYGKDELKGWLKEKDTSVMVES
;
A
#
# COMPACT_ATOMS: atom_id res chain seq x y z
N MET A 1 -4.04 24.59 1.48
CA MET A 1 -5.23 23.71 1.63
C MET A 1 -4.83 22.51 2.50
N SER A 2 -5.77 21.73 3.04
CA SER A 2 -5.47 20.45 3.72
C SER A 2 -6.10 19.29 2.95
N TYR A 3 -5.40 18.17 2.89
CA TYR A 3 -5.80 16.95 2.19
C TYR A 3 -5.99 15.81 3.17
N SER A 4 -7.04 15.01 3.00
CA SER A 4 -7.28 13.85 3.87
C SER A 4 -6.19 12.80 3.68
N LEU A 5 -5.74 12.24 4.79
CA LEU A 5 -4.70 11.21 4.87
C LEU A 5 -5.33 9.91 5.33
N TYR A 6 -5.04 8.83 4.60
CA TYR A 6 -5.57 7.50 4.84
C TYR A 6 -4.44 6.49 5.02
N ILE A 7 -4.68 5.45 5.82
CA ILE A 7 -3.97 4.17 5.72
C ILE A 7 -4.88 3.18 5.02
N ILE A 8 -4.30 2.48 4.04
CA ILE A 8 -4.96 1.41 3.30
C ILE A 8 -4.27 0.10 3.62
N THR A 9 -5.06 -0.94 3.84
CA THR A 9 -4.58 -2.30 4.06
C THR A 9 -5.07 -3.22 2.96
N TYR A 10 -4.15 -4.02 2.41
CA TYR A 10 -4.43 -4.99 1.36
C TYR A 10 -4.16 -6.41 1.85
N ASP A 11 -5.08 -7.31 1.51
CA ASP A 11 -4.84 -8.74 1.54
C ASP A 11 -4.06 -9.14 0.28
N ARG A 12 -2.93 -9.81 0.48
CA ARG A 12 -2.04 -10.25 -0.61
C ARG A 12 -2.30 -11.70 -1.04
N GLY A 13 -3.29 -12.34 -0.43
CA GLY A 13 -3.62 -13.74 -0.63
C GLY A 13 -2.60 -14.68 0.00
N THR A 14 -2.50 -15.88 -0.57
CA THR A 14 -1.71 -16.98 -0.03
C THR A 14 -0.50 -17.25 -0.92
N HIS A 15 0.61 -17.67 -0.35
CA HIS A 15 1.75 -18.19 -1.11
C HIS A 15 1.36 -19.51 -1.78
N TRP A 16 1.54 -19.59 -3.09
CA TRP A 16 1.10 -20.73 -3.89
C TRP A 16 1.84 -22.03 -3.54
N GLU A 17 3.10 -21.94 -3.13
CA GLU A 17 3.92 -23.13 -2.81
C GLU A 17 3.75 -23.61 -1.37
N THR A 18 3.62 -22.69 -0.41
CA THR A 18 3.62 -23.03 1.03
C THR A 18 2.22 -23.06 1.63
N GLY A 19 1.22 -22.51 0.91
CA GLY A 19 -0.14 -22.36 1.42
C GLY A 19 -0.27 -21.38 2.58
N ARG A 20 0.78 -20.63 2.91
CA ARG A 20 0.76 -19.64 4.01
C ARG A 20 0.13 -18.34 3.54
N VAL A 21 -0.68 -17.73 4.41
CA VAL A 21 -1.24 -16.40 4.17
C VAL A 21 -0.11 -15.39 4.16
N LYS A 22 0.01 -14.60 3.10
CA LYS A 22 0.99 -13.54 3.00
C LYS A 22 0.66 -12.44 4.00
N ALA A 23 1.68 -11.82 4.58
CA ALA A 23 1.49 -10.64 5.42
C ALA A 23 0.71 -9.56 4.66
N TYR A 24 -0.19 -8.87 5.37
CA TYR A 24 -0.95 -7.76 4.80
C TYR A 24 0.00 -6.66 4.30
N HIS A 25 -0.41 -5.90 3.30
CA HIS A 25 0.33 -4.72 2.82
C HIS A 25 -0.31 -3.46 3.35
N TRP A 26 0.47 -2.54 3.92
CA TRP A 26 -0.02 -1.25 4.41
C TRP A 26 0.62 -0.11 3.60
N THR A 27 -0.20 0.88 3.24
CA THR A 27 0.23 2.06 2.48
C THR A 27 -0.48 3.32 2.95
N PHE A 28 0.12 4.48 2.73
CA PHE A 28 -0.59 5.74 2.88
C PHE A 28 -1.20 6.21 1.57
N LEU A 29 -2.32 6.92 1.69
CA LEU A 29 -2.93 7.67 0.60
C LEU A 29 -3.23 9.09 1.08
N ILE A 30 -2.78 10.09 0.33
CA ILE A 30 -3.20 11.48 0.48
C ILE A 30 -4.16 11.80 -0.66
N GLU A 31 -5.41 12.13 -0.36
CA GLU A 31 -6.41 12.50 -1.36
C GLU A 31 -6.35 14.00 -1.68
N LEU A 32 -5.88 14.32 -2.88
CA LEU A 32 -5.79 15.70 -3.38
C LEU A 32 -7.13 16.16 -3.97
N SER A 33 -7.85 15.23 -4.60
CA SER A 33 -9.19 15.39 -5.17
C SER A 33 -9.90 14.03 -5.22
N SER A 34 -11.16 14.00 -5.68
CA SER A 34 -11.94 12.77 -5.86
C SER A 34 -11.38 11.80 -6.92
N SER A 35 -10.41 12.21 -7.72
CA SER A 35 -9.81 11.42 -8.80
C SER A 35 -8.28 11.45 -8.80
N THR A 36 -7.67 12.11 -7.82
CA THR A 36 -6.23 12.29 -7.75
C THR A 36 -5.76 12.15 -6.32
N GLY A 37 -4.85 11.21 -6.08
CA GLY A 37 -4.20 11.02 -4.80
C GLY A 37 -2.73 10.66 -4.95
N LEU A 38 -2.00 10.78 -3.84
CA LEU A 38 -0.62 10.37 -3.71
C LEU A 38 -0.56 9.13 -2.82
N LYS A 39 -0.16 8.00 -3.39
CA LYS A 39 0.08 6.77 -2.64
C LYS A 39 1.53 6.66 -2.24
N HIS A 40 1.78 6.37 -0.97
CA HIS A 40 3.12 6.12 -0.45
C HIS A 40 3.19 4.69 0.07
N GLN A 41 4.10 3.90 -0.51
CA GLN A 41 4.22 2.49 -0.17
C GLN A 41 5.66 2.00 -0.23
N LEU A 42 5.98 1.02 0.61
CA LEU A 42 7.19 0.24 0.44
C LEU A 42 7.04 -0.75 -0.70
N ARG A 43 8.11 -0.87 -1.49
CA ARG A 43 8.27 -1.86 -2.56
C ARG A 43 9.41 -2.80 -2.20
N GLY A 44 9.50 -3.93 -2.91
CA GLY A 44 10.59 -4.89 -2.79
C GLY A 44 10.16 -6.22 -2.20
N MET A 45 11.16 -6.97 -1.76
CA MET A 45 11.05 -8.31 -1.17
C MET A 45 11.70 -8.30 0.23
N PRO A 46 11.45 -9.30 1.08
CA PRO A 46 12.22 -9.49 2.32
C PRO A 46 13.73 -9.29 2.11
N GLY A 47 14.36 -8.50 2.98
CA GLY A 47 15.77 -8.11 2.88
C GLY A 47 16.11 -6.98 1.90
N ALA A 48 15.15 -6.55 1.07
CA ALA A 48 15.38 -5.56 0.01
C ALA A 48 14.23 -4.55 -0.14
N TYR A 49 13.55 -4.21 0.95
CA TYR A 49 12.48 -3.21 0.93
C TYR A 49 13.03 -1.79 0.73
N TYR A 50 12.31 -0.98 -0.04
CA TYR A 50 12.65 0.41 -0.29
C TYR A 50 11.41 1.27 -0.55
N TYR A 51 11.55 2.57 -0.31
CA TYR A 51 10.55 3.58 -0.63
C TYR A 51 10.99 4.37 -1.88
N SER A 52 10.18 4.33 -2.95
CA SER A 52 10.49 4.98 -4.24
C SER A 52 10.05 6.44 -4.35
N GLY A 53 9.21 6.91 -3.42
CA GLY A 53 8.51 8.19 -3.56
C GLY A 53 6.99 8.02 -3.71
N PRO A 54 6.24 9.13 -3.82
CA PRO A 54 4.80 9.08 -4.04
C PRO A 54 4.47 8.56 -5.44
N GLU A 55 3.37 7.82 -5.54
CA GLU A 55 2.78 7.33 -6.77
C GLU A 55 1.44 8.02 -7.00
N ALA A 56 1.25 8.65 -8.16
CA ALA A 56 -0.04 9.24 -8.51
C ALA A 56 -1.07 8.13 -8.79
N ILE A 57 -2.20 8.17 -8.10
CA ILE A 57 -3.28 7.19 -8.24
C ILE A 57 -4.66 7.85 -8.22
N ASP A 58 -5.67 7.09 -8.63
CA ASP A 58 -7.08 7.44 -8.44
C ASP A 58 -7.59 6.84 -7.11
N PRO A 59 -7.94 7.66 -6.10
CA PRO A 59 -8.38 7.20 -4.78
C PRO A 59 -9.54 6.21 -4.79
N ARG A 60 -10.38 6.24 -5.83
CA ARG A 60 -11.55 5.36 -5.99
C ARG A 60 -11.17 3.89 -6.22
N ASN A 61 -9.95 3.64 -6.66
CA ASN A 61 -9.41 2.29 -6.80
C ASN A 61 -9.00 1.68 -5.47
N GLU A 62 -8.87 2.51 -4.42
CA GLU A 62 -8.44 2.10 -3.09
C GLU A 62 -9.62 1.94 -2.10
N GLU A 63 -10.84 1.75 -2.64
CA GLU A 63 -12.02 1.49 -1.82
C GLU A 63 -12.08 0.02 -1.36
N PRO A 64 -12.51 -0.26 -0.12
CA PRO A 64 -12.63 -1.63 0.38
C PRO A 64 -13.42 -2.56 -0.55
N GLY A 65 -12.89 -3.76 -0.77
CA GLY A 65 -13.44 -4.77 -1.69
C GLY A 65 -12.94 -4.66 -3.13
N ARG A 66 -12.17 -3.63 -3.49
CA ARG A 66 -11.54 -3.54 -4.82
C ARG A 66 -10.35 -4.49 -4.95
N SER A 67 -10.22 -5.09 -6.13
CA SER A 67 -9.05 -5.86 -6.54
C SER A 67 -8.08 -4.96 -7.30
N VAL A 68 -6.82 -4.96 -6.88
CA VAL A 68 -5.73 -4.19 -7.48
C VAL A 68 -4.73 -5.16 -8.09
N ILE A 69 -4.49 -5.03 -9.38
CA ILE A 69 -3.51 -5.86 -10.10
C ILE A 69 -2.13 -5.23 -9.94
N ILE A 70 -1.17 -5.97 -9.38
CA ILE A 70 0.21 -5.54 -9.28
C ILE A 70 0.99 -6.12 -10.46
N ASN A 71 1.15 -5.32 -11.50
CA ASN A 71 2.09 -5.63 -12.56
C ASN A 71 3.50 -5.24 -12.09
N HIS A 72 4.43 -6.20 -12.09
CA HIS A 72 5.84 -5.98 -11.74
C HIS A 72 6.60 -5.08 -12.74
N LYS A 73 5.94 -4.62 -13.81
CA LYS A 73 6.50 -3.73 -14.83
C LYS A 73 5.71 -2.44 -14.92
N ASN A 74 6.14 -1.38 -14.22
CA ASN A 74 6.37 -0.08 -14.86
C ASN A 74 6.93 0.95 -13.87
N SER A 75 8.25 1.12 -13.90
CA SER A 75 8.91 2.38 -13.53
C SER A 75 9.75 2.86 -14.71
N LYS A 76 9.06 3.25 -15.78
CA LYS A 76 9.58 4.18 -16.78
C LYS A 76 8.43 5.11 -17.19
N GLY A 77 8.41 6.31 -16.62
CA GLY A 77 7.77 7.43 -17.28
C GLY A 77 8.60 7.82 -18.51
N ASN A 78 7.95 8.02 -19.65
CA ASN A 78 7.92 9.33 -20.32
C ASN A 78 6.87 9.31 -21.43
N GLY A 79 6.26 10.47 -21.68
CA GLY A 79 5.05 10.64 -22.47
C GLY A 79 5.17 10.56 -23.99
N GLY A 80 4.02 10.81 -24.61
CA GLY A 80 3.81 10.95 -26.05
C GLY A 80 2.32 10.95 -26.33
N ASP A 81 1.78 12.12 -26.62
CA ASP A 81 0.48 12.33 -27.28
C ASP A 81 0.36 11.41 -28.49
N ASP A 82 -0.82 10.83 -28.71
CA ASP A 82 -1.50 10.84 -30.00
C ASP A 82 -2.92 10.26 -29.84
N ASP A 83 -3.87 10.94 -30.49
CA ASP A 83 -5.27 10.59 -30.70
C ASP A 83 -5.46 9.15 -31.20
N GLU A 84 -6.54 8.49 -30.78
CA GLU A 84 -7.54 7.89 -31.67
C GLU A 84 -8.69 7.23 -30.87
N GLU A 85 -9.92 7.51 -31.32
CA GLU A 85 -11.16 6.84 -30.92
C GLU A 85 -11.14 5.38 -31.43
N GLU A 86 -11.69 4.43 -30.65
CA GLU A 86 -12.74 3.47 -31.08
C GLU A 86 -12.84 2.22 -30.19
N GLU A 87 -14.11 1.93 -29.86
CA GLU A 87 -14.80 0.63 -29.73
C GLU A 87 -14.45 -0.40 -28.63
N GLU A 88 -15.50 -0.73 -27.87
CA GLU A 88 -15.61 -1.88 -26.99
C GLU A 88 -15.65 -3.18 -27.81
N GLU A 89 -14.60 -4.00 -27.74
CA GLU A 89 -14.68 -5.42 -28.09
C GLU A 89 -14.35 -6.29 -26.88
N GLU A 90 -15.36 -7.02 -26.40
CA GLU A 90 -15.16 -8.22 -25.60
C GLU A 90 -14.54 -9.31 -26.49
N VAL A 91 -13.26 -9.61 -26.32
CA VAL A 91 -12.59 -10.76 -26.93
C VAL A 91 -12.19 -11.82 -25.90
N PRO A 92 -12.37 -13.11 -26.23
CA PRO A 92 -12.45 -14.20 -25.25
C PRO A 92 -11.08 -14.71 -24.78
N VAL A 93 -11.13 -15.33 -23.60
CA VAL A 93 -10.06 -16.05 -22.90
C VAL A 93 -9.23 -16.93 -23.85
N VAL A 94 -7.95 -16.62 -23.99
CA VAL A 94 -6.95 -17.53 -24.57
C VAL A 94 -5.94 -17.89 -23.49
N ASN A 95 -6.05 -19.12 -22.99
CA ASN A 95 -5.07 -19.75 -22.11
C ASN A 95 -3.75 -19.91 -22.86
N GLY A 96 -2.77 -19.07 -22.52
CA GLY A 96 -1.37 -19.20 -22.93
C GLY A 96 -0.49 -19.21 -21.68
N ALA A 97 0.10 -20.36 -21.39
CA ALA A 97 1.00 -20.58 -20.28
C ALA A 97 2.33 -19.80 -20.47
N ASP A 98 2.48 -18.74 -19.69
CA ASP A 98 3.75 -18.20 -19.16
C ASP A 98 3.37 -17.38 -17.91
N GLY A 99 3.08 -18.11 -16.83
CA GLY A 99 2.44 -17.58 -15.63
C GLY A 99 3.37 -16.80 -14.71
N GLU A 100 3.68 -15.55 -15.07
CA GLU A 100 3.74 -14.49 -14.05
C GLU A 100 2.29 -14.05 -13.80
N GLU A 101 1.57 -14.85 -13.02
CA GLU A 101 0.21 -14.51 -12.58
C GLU A 101 0.26 -13.14 -11.91
N ALA A 102 -0.36 -12.13 -12.53
CA ALA A 102 -0.33 -10.78 -12.01
C ALA A 102 -0.88 -10.81 -10.57
N ALA A 103 -0.02 -10.48 -9.60
CA ALA A 103 -0.35 -10.63 -8.20
C ALA A 103 -1.51 -9.67 -7.88
N THR A 104 -2.69 -10.23 -7.66
CA THR A 104 -3.87 -9.46 -7.29
C THR A 104 -3.90 -9.27 -5.78
N GLN A 105 -4.13 -8.05 -5.34
CA GLN A 105 -4.36 -7.72 -3.94
C GLN A 105 -5.78 -7.19 -3.76
N ILE A 106 -6.37 -7.41 -2.59
CA ILE A 106 -7.72 -6.93 -2.28
C ILE A 106 -7.62 -5.85 -1.21
N VAL A 107 -8.23 -4.70 -1.45
CA VAL A 107 -8.36 -3.65 -0.44
C VAL A 107 -9.29 -4.14 0.67
N ILE A 108 -8.80 -4.19 1.90
CA ILE A 108 -9.56 -4.66 3.07
C ILE A 108 -10.10 -3.53 3.90
N ALA A 109 -9.29 -2.48 4.08
CA ALA A 109 -9.66 -1.31 4.86
C ALA A 109 -9.01 -0.07 4.28
N LYS A 110 -9.75 1.05 4.35
CA LYS A 110 -9.29 2.41 4.09
C LYS A 110 -9.72 3.24 5.29
N LEU A 111 -8.76 3.65 6.10
CA LEU A 111 -9.01 4.36 7.36
C LEU A 111 -8.49 5.78 7.26
N GLU A 112 -9.36 6.77 7.44
CA GLU A 112 -8.94 8.17 7.57
C GLU A 112 -8.22 8.37 8.91
N ILE A 113 -7.01 8.91 8.84
CA ILE A 113 -6.10 9.10 9.98
C ILE A 113 -5.70 10.57 10.15
N GLY A 114 -6.54 11.48 9.68
CA GLY A 114 -6.33 12.92 9.76
C GLY A 114 -6.09 13.56 8.40
N SER A 115 -5.45 14.73 8.41
CA SER A 115 -5.17 15.49 7.20
C SER A 115 -3.77 16.12 7.20
N VAL A 116 -3.22 16.34 6.00
CA VAL A 116 -1.91 16.95 5.77
C VAL A 116 -2.09 18.28 5.02
N ASP A 117 -1.49 19.35 5.53
CA ASP A 117 -1.47 20.62 4.83
C ASP A 117 -0.61 20.52 3.55
N GLU A 118 -1.08 21.13 2.46
CA GLU A 118 -0.41 21.15 1.16
C GLU A 118 1.06 21.60 1.25
N SER A 119 1.35 22.59 2.10
CA SER A 119 2.72 23.08 2.34
C SER A 119 3.62 22.07 3.06
N ARG A 120 3.05 21.02 3.65
CA ARG A 120 3.74 19.96 4.41
C ARG A 120 3.85 18.65 3.63
N LEU A 121 3.40 18.57 2.38
CA LEU A 121 3.51 17.35 1.56
C LEU A 121 4.97 16.89 1.40
N GLY A 122 5.90 17.84 1.20
CA GLY A 122 7.34 17.53 1.12
C GLY A 122 7.91 17.00 2.44
N ASP A 123 7.44 17.51 3.57
CA ASP A 123 7.83 16.99 4.89
C ASP A 123 7.28 15.57 5.11
N PHE A 124 6.07 15.28 4.62
CA PHE A 124 5.47 13.96 4.71
C PHE A 124 6.27 12.94 3.89
N GLU A 125 6.62 13.30 2.65
CA GLU A 125 7.49 12.48 1.81
C GLU A 125 8.85 12.25 2.49
N LYS A 126 9.42 13.29 3.10
CA LYS A 126 10.66 13.18 3.84
C LYS A 126 10.53 12.22 5.02
N ALA A 127 9.43 12.27 5.78
CA ALA A 127 9.16 11.32 6.87
C ALA A 127 9.07 9.89 6.35
N CYS A 128 8.38 9.67 5.22
CA CYS A 128 8.32 8.37 4.53
C CYS A 128 9.72 7.82 4.18
N ARG A 129 10.63 8.70 3.76
CA ARG A 129 12.00 8.33 3.37
C ARG A 129 12.93 8.10 4.57
N GLU A 130 12.70 8.82 5.66
CA GLU A 130 13.49 8.73 6.91
C GLU A 130 13.05 7.56 7.80
N ALA A 131 11.80 7.10 7.67
CA ALA A 131 11.28 6.00 8.46
C ALA A 131 12.11 4.72 8.29
N TYR A 132 12.35 4.06 9.42
CA TYR A 132 13.15 2.85 9.44
C TYR A 132 12.51 1.75 8.60
N VAL A 133 13.34 1.08 7.79
CA VAL A 133 12.98 -0.09 7.01
C VAL A 133 13.93 -1.20 7.43
N GLU A 134 13.37 -2.32 7.89
CA GLU A 134 14.17 -3.48 8.26
C GLU A 134 14.76 -4.11 7.00
N LYS A 135 16.10 -4.18 6.93
CA LYS A 135 16.84 -4.68 5.76
C LYS A 135 17.34 -6.11 5.92
N GLU A 136 17.24 -6.67 7.11
CA GLU A 136 17.64 -8.05 7.35
C GLU A 136 16.45 -8.96 7.11
N GLU A 137 16.70 -10.07 6.41
CA GLU A 137 15.71 -11.11 6.26
C GLU A 137 15.63 -11.88 7.59
N VAL A 138 14.52 -11.70 8.31
CA VAL A 138 14.27 -12.47 9.53
C VAL A 138 13.95 -13.92 9.12
N GLU A 139 14.62 -14.91 9.72
CA GLU A 139 14.36 -16.33 9.46
C GLU A 139 12.87 -16.66 9.65
N GLY A 140 12.22 -17.17 8.61
CA GLY A 140 10.81 -17.54 8.68
C GLY A 140 10.08 -17.64 7.33
N GLY A 141 10.58 -16.94 6.30
CA GLY A 141 9.98 -16.92 4.96
C GLY A 141 8.64 -16.19 4.97
N GLU A 142 8.51 -15.18 4.11
CA GLU A 142 7.36 -14.26 4.06
C GLU A 142 7.27 -13.28 5.23
N GLY A 143 8.30 -12.43 5.33
CA GLY A 143 8.13 -11.01 5.62
C GLY A 143 7.51 -10.67 6.98
N GLY A 144 8.37 -10.44 7.97
CA GLY A 144 8.00 -9.65 9.14
C GLY A 144 7.35 -8.32 8.75
N TRP A 145 6.70 -7.71 9.74
CA TRP A 145 5.91 -6.46 9.76
C TRP A 145 6.61 -5.22 9.14
N ASN A 146 7.22 -5.28 7.97
CA ASN A 146 8.10 -4.21 7.51
C ASN A 146 7.30 -3.02 6.97
N CYS A 147 6.28 -3.26 6.13
CA CYS A 147 5.41 -2.16 5.66
C CYS A 147 4.52 -1.62 6.79
N GLN A 148 4.12 -2.48 7.73
CA GLN A 148 3.36 -2.11 8.93
C GLN A 148 4.21 -1.27 9.88
N ASN A 149 5.41 -1.75 10.24
CA ASN A 149 6.35 -1.04 11.11
C ASN A 149 6.80 0.27 10.47
N TRP A 150 7.02 0.28 9.14
CA TRP A 150 7.29 1.51 8.41
C TRP A 150 6.13 2.49 8.50
N CYS A 151 4.88 2.07 8.26
CA CYS A 151 3.72 2.93 8.43
C CYS A 151 3.63 3.48 9.86
N ILE A 152 3.81 2.62 10.87
CA ILE A 152 3.79 3.02 12.28
C ILE A 152 4.90 4.04 12.57
N GLY A 153 6.13 3.79 12.12
CA GLY A 153 7.25 4.70 12.31
C GLY A 153 7.06 6.04 11.61
N VAL A 154 6.46 6.06 10.42
CA VAL A 154 6.05 7.30 9.74
C VAL A 154 5.05 8.05 10.61
N LEU A 155 3.99 7.41 11.10
CA LEU A 155 3.00 8.06 11.96
C LEU A 155 3.63 8.64 13.23
N GLU A 156 4.49 7.89 13.91
CA GLU A 156 5.18 8.36 15.11
C GLU A 156 6.02 9.60 14.81
N GLY A 157 6.81 9.59 13.73
CA GLY A 157 7.58 10.74 13.29
C GLY A 157 6.73 11.95 12.89
N LEU A 158 5.52 11.73 12.36
CA LEU A 158 4.58 12.81 12.05
C LEU A 158 3.94 13.40 13.30
N LYS A 159 3.60 12.56 14.32
CA LYS A 159 3.10 13.04 15.62
C LYS A 159 4.13 13.91 16.32
N GLU A 160 5.40 13.52 16.32
CA GLU A 160 6.49 14.32 16.90
C GLU A 160 6.66 15.69 16.24
N LYS A 161 6.36 15.79 14.95
CA LYS A 161 6.50 17.02 14.13
C LYS A 161 5.22 17.86 14.07
N ASP A 162 4.19 17.48 14.84
CA ASP A 162 2.84 18.10 14.85
C ASP A 162 2.29 18.29 13.43
N MET A 163 2.38 17.22 12.62
CA MET A 163 2.19 17.29 11.16
C MET A 163 0.79 17.00 10.66
N GLY A 164 -0.12 16.59 11.53
CA GLY A 164 -1.45 16.14 11.13
C GLY A 164 -2.50 16.73 12.03
N LYS A 165 -3.58 17.16 11.41
CA LYS A 165 -4.76 17.63 12.11
C LYS A 165 -5.65 16.42 12.42
N ASP A 166 -6.36 16.51 13.55
CA ASP A 166 -7.52 15.70 13.89
C ASP A 166 -7.26 14.38 14.66
N VAL A 167 -6.81 13.29 14.04
CA VAL A 167 -6.86 11.94 14.68
C VAL A 167 -5.59 11.12 14.45
N TRP A 168 -4.90 10.77 15.52
CA TRP A 168 -3.66 9.99 15.48
C TRP A 168 -3.79 8.67 16.23
N TYR A 169 -4.23 7.62 15.55
CA TYR A 169 -4.35 6.29 16.17
C TYR A 169 -3.02 5.76 16.70
N GLY A 170 -3.06 5.12 17.86
CA GLY A 170 -1.92 4.39 18.41
C GLY A 170 -1.62 3.10 17.63
N LYS A 171 -0.42 2.54 17.82
CA LYS A 171 0.00 1.28 17.20
C LYS A 171 -1.06 0.19 17.38
N ASP A 172 -1.50 -0.05 18.62
CA ASP A 172 -2.43 -1.13 18.95
C ASP A 172 -3.83 -0.93 18.37
N GLU A 173 -4.28 0.33 18.30
CA GLU A 173 -5.55 0.68 17.64
C GLU A 173 -5.48 0.37 16.15
N LEU A 174 -4.40 0.76 15.47
CA LEU A 174 -4.20 0.45 14.05
C LEU A 174 -4.11 -1.05 13.81
N LYS A 175 -3.46 -1.82 14.69
CA LYS A 175 -3.43 -3.28 14.58
C LYS A 175 -4.85 -3.88 14.62
N GLY A 176 -5.67 -3.40 15.56
CA GLY A 176 -7.05 -3.87 15.71
C GLY A 176 -7.93 -3.49 14.52
N TRP A 177 -7.77 -2.27 14.00
CA TRP A 177 -8.55 -1.77 12.86
C TRP A 177 -8.17 -2.41 11.54
N LEU A 178 -6.88 -2.61 11.31
CA LEU A 178 -6.34 -3.10 10.03
C LEU A 178 -6.33 -4.64 9.94
N LYS A 179 -6.97 -5.31 10.91
CA LYS A 179 -7.37 -6.73 10.92
C LYS A 179 -6.36 -7.67 10.26
N GLU A 180 -5.12 -7.68 10.74
CA GLU A 180 -4.35 -8.91 10.58
C GLU A 180 -5.09 -9.97 11.38
N LYS A 181 -5.70 -10.95 10.69
CA LYS A 181 -6.25 -12.11 11.38
C LYS A 181 -5.12 -12.71 12.18
N ASP A 182 -5.29 -12.75 13.49
CA ASP A 182 -4.33 -13.32 14.42
C ASP A 182 -3.98 -14.74 13.93
N THR A 183 -2.77 -14.91 13.38
CA THR A 183 -2.31 -16.20 12.83
C THR A 183 -2.20 -17.27 13.92
N SER A 184 -2.35 -16.88 15.19
CA SER A 184 -2.34 -17.73 16.37
C SER A 184 -3.54 -18.68 16.47
N VAL A 185 -4.59 -18.52 15.65
CA VAL A 185 -5.85 -19.31 15.77
C VAL A 185 -5.95 -20.48 14.78
N MET A 186 -4.93 -20.75 13.94
CA MET A 186 -4.99 -21.86 12.96
C MET A 186 -4.11 -23.08 13.29
N VAL A 187 -3.69 -23.25 14.54
CA VAL A 187 -3.02 -24.48 15.01
C VAL A 187 -3.90 -25.26 15.98
N GLU A 188 -5.13 -25.59 15.58
CA GLU A 188 -5.87 -26.72 16.15
C GLU A 188 -6.77 -27.34 15.08
N SER A 189 -6.28 -28.39 14.42
CA SER A 189 -7.08 -29.45 13.76
C SER A 189 -6.22 -30.68 13.58
#